data_AF-A0A7Y2SQG7-F1
#
_entry.id   AF-A0A7Y2SQG7-F1
#
_cell.length_a   1.000
_cell.length_b   1.000
_cell.length_c   1.000
_cell.angle_alpha   90.00
_cell.angle_beta   90.00
_cell.angle_gamma   90.00
#
_symmetry.space_group_name_H-M   'P 1'
#
loop_
_entity.id
_entity.type
_entity.pdbx_description
1 polymer ?
#
loop_
_entity_poly.entity_id
_entity_poly.type
_entity_poly.pdbx_seq_one_letter_code
_entity_poly.pdbx_strand_id
1 'polypeptide(L)'
;MTQIWQSGDANLLISDGQGGLIGYQNGSFVNTISGAYMTQPIGGLGVDAPPIYNLPTGQHTLSVDGASLTQATTLDVAQFGPGYAVSVADLALAPGASDQISLAADGSGIVLDSSAARSLNVALSNDGSGEQFTLSGLDVASGDTLSASLANNTLTLSQGTAGAGTYSLNLTRAGANGISWFVYNDLSIGASDTQYIDSTGWAQTGTLQLQIDQNSDGTIDQTVDLVNQIHYVFLPSIMNIRSGSLASVQ
;
A
#
# COMPACT_ATOMS: atom_id res chain seq x y z
N MET A 1 13.88 10.70 -11.16
CA MET A 1 13.05 9.85 -12.03
C MET A 1 12.26 8.92 -11.13
N THR A 2 11.02 8.67 -11.49
CA THR A 2 10.07 7.84 -10.75
C THR A 2 9.59 6.72 -11.67
N GLN A 3 9.29 5.55 -11.12
CA GLN A 3 8.73 4.43 -11.87
C GLN A 3 7.35 4.10 -11.36
N ILE A 4 6.41 3.86 -12.28
CA ILE A 4 5.10 3.28 -11.96
C ILE A 4 5.06 1.87 -12.55
N TRP A 5 4.77 0.91 -11.69
CA TRP A 5 4.64 -0.49 -11.99
C TRP A 5 3.17 -0.86 -11.87
N GLN A 6 2.65 -1.53 -12.87
CA GLN A 6 1.27 -2.01 -12.91
C GLN A 6 1.31 -3.54 -12.91
N SER A 7 0.35 -4.22 -12.29
CA SER A 7 0.08 -5.66 -12.49
C SER A 7 -1.42 -5.89 -12.59
N GLY A 8 -1.86 -6.72 -13.54
CA GLY A 8 -3.28 -6.95 -13.84
C GLY A 8 -3.67 -6.47 -15.24
N ASP A 9 -4.88 -6.83 -15.68
CA ASP A 9 -5.31 -6.70 -17.09
C ASP A 9 -5.97 -5.35 -17.43
N ALA A 10 -6.09 -4.45 -16.45
CA ALA A 10 -6.70 -3.14 -16.67
C ALA A 10 -5.79 -2.21 -17.47
N ASN A 11 -6.38 -1.30 -18.25
CA ASN A 11 -5.62 -0.25 -18.89
C ASN A 11 -5.32 0.87 -17.89
N LEU A 12 -4.08 1.36 -17.93
CA LEU A 12 -3.62 2.48 -17.13
C LEU A 12 -3.34 3.69 -18.03
N LEU A 13 -3.80 4.87 -17.60
CA LEU A 13 -3.45 6.15 -18.20
C LEU A 13 -2.91 7.09 -17.13
N ILE A 14 -1.66 7.52 -17.28
CA ILE A 14 -0.96 8.40 -16.34
C ILE A 14 -0.95 9.82 -16.90
N SER A 15 -1.28 10.80 -16.06
CA SER A 15 -1.26 12.24 -16.36
C SER A 15 -0.27 12.97 -15.46
N ASP A 16 0.46 13.95 -16.02
CA ASP A 16 1.39 14.83 -15.29
C ASP A 16 0.72 16.11 -14.72
N GLY A 17 -0.61 16.24 -14.88
CA GLY A 17 -1.36 17.42 -14.47
C GLY A 17 -1.12 18.69 -15.33
N GLN A 18 -0.23 18.62 -16.32
CA GLN A 18 0.11 19.69 -17.27
C GLN A 18 -0.43 19.40 -18.67
N GLY A 19 -1.25 18.34 -18.81
CA GLY A 19 -1.84 17.88 -20.06
C GLY A 19 -1.02 16.82 -20.79
N GLY A 20 0.14 16.43 -20.25
CA GLY A 20 0.91 15.29 -20.73
C GLY A 20 0.28 13.97 -20.25
N LEU A 21 0.27 12.97 -21.12
CA LEU A 21 -0.30 11.65 -20.87
C LEU A 21 0.69 10.54 -21.27
N ILE A 22 0.70 9.43 -20.55
CA ILE A 22 1.33 8.18 -21.00
C ILE A 22 0.50 6.97 -20.58
N GLY A 23 0.36 5.98 -21.46
CA GLY A 23 -0.45 4.79 -21.18
C GLY A 23 -1.48 4.56 -22.27
N TYR A 24 -2.59 3.90 -21.94
CA TYR A 24 -3.62 3.51 -22.91
C TYR A 24 -4.84 4.43 -22.82
N GLN A 25 -5.18 5.07 -23.94
CA GLN A 25 -6.38 5.88 -24.10
C GLN A 25 -7.18 5.35 -25.29
N ASN A 26 -8.44 4.95 -25.05
CA ASN A 26 -9.31 4.35 -26.08
C ASN A 26 -8.65 3.16 -26.81
N GLY A 27 -7.93 2.30 -26.06
CA GLY A 27 -7.22 1.13 -26.60
C GLY A 27 -5.94 1.44 -27.40
N SER A 28 -5.55 2.71 -27.53
CA SER A 28 -4.31 3.11 -28.19
C SER A 28 -3.29 3.61 -27.17
N PHE A 29 -2.02 3.21 -27.33
CA PHE A 29 -0.95 3.74 -26.50
C PHE A 29 -0.61 5.19 -26.89
N VAL A 30 -0.53 6.07 -25.89
CA VAL A 30 -0.14 7.47 -26.02
C VAL A 30 1.08 7.75 -25.13
N ASN A 31 1.95 8.67 -25.55
CA ASN A 31 3.03 9.21 -24.72
C ASN A 31 3.35 10.64 -25.17
N THR A 32 2.89 11.63 -24.39
CA THR A 32 3.11 13.05 -24.62
C THR A 32 3.85 13.74 -23.47
N ILE A 33 4.11 13.03 -22.36
CA ILE A 33 4.91 13.55 -21.25
C ILE A 33 6.38 13.61 -21.68
N SER A 34 6.95 14.81 -21.67
CA SER A 34 8.34 15.02 -22.07
C SER A 34 9.31 14.27 -21.14
N GLY A 35 10.12 13.39 -21.71
CA GLY A 35 11.10 12.59 -20.96
C GLY A 35 10.52 11.32 -20.31
N ALA A 36 9.22 11.06 -20.46
CA ALA A 36 8.62 9.80 -20.04
C ALA A 36 8.79 8.72 -21.11
N TYR A 37 8.89 7.47 -20.67
CA TYR A 37 8.91 6.31 -21.57
C TYR A 37 8.44 5.04 -20.86
N MET A 38 7.84 4.14 -21.62
CA MET A 38 7.44 2.81 -21.14
C MET A 38 8.57 1.81 -21.44
N THR A 39 8.90 0.97 -20.45
CA THR A 39 9.74 -0.21 -20.62
C THR A 39 8.86 -1.44 -20.53
N GLN A 40 8.88 -2.27 -21.58
CA GLN A 40 8.24 -3.58 -21.56
C GLN A 40 9.31 -4.61 -21.19
N PRO A 41 9.30 -5.17 -19.97
CA PRO A 41 10.25 -6.22 -19.61
C PRO A 41 9.98 -7.46 -20.47
N ILE A 42 11.04 -8.19 -20.82
CA ILE A 42 10.89 -9.50 -21.47
C ILE A 42 10.63 -10.52 -20.36
N GLY A 43 9.41 -11.03 -20.28
CA GLY A 43 9.09 -12.12 -19.36
C GLY A 43 9.73 -13.45 -19.81
N GLY A 44 9.89 -14.36 -18.85
CA GLY A 44 10.33 -15.73 -19.14
C GLY A 44 9.21 -16.56 -19.75
N LEU A 45 9.58 -17.59 -20.53
CA LEU A 45 8.65 -18.64 -21.02
C LEU A 45 7.46 -18.13 -21.86
N GLY A 46 7.59 -16.98 -22.51
CA GLY A 46 6.53 -16.40 -23.37
C GLY A 46 5.38 -15.76 -22.60
N VAL A 47 5.58 -15.50 -21.30
CA VAL A 47 4.65 -14.70 -20.49
C VAL A 47 4.97 -13.23 -20.68
N ASP A 48 3.96 -12.42 -20.98
CA ASP A 48 4.13 -10.97 -21.01
C ASP A 48 4.36 -10.46 -19.58
N ALA A 49 5.44 -9.71 -19.38
CA ALA A 49 5.67 -9.02 -18.12
C ALA A 49 4.84 -7.72 -18.09
N PRO A 50 4.36 -7.28 -16.93
CA PRO A 50 3.68 -6.00 -16.86
C PRO A 50 4.59 -4.81 -17.26
N PRO A 51 4.04 -3.76 -17.88
CA PRO A 51 4.82 -2.60 -18.28
C PRO A 51 5.32 -1.79 -17.08
N ILE A 52 6.48 -1.15 -17.25
CA ILE A 52 7.05 -0.18 -16.30
C ILE A 52 7.04 1.19 -16.96
N TYR A 53 6.35 2.16 -16.35
CA TYR A 53 6.32 3.54 -16.81
C TYR A 53 7.40 4.34 -16.09
N ASN A 54 8.37 4.86 -16.84
CA ASN A 54 9.42 5.73 -16.32
C ASN A 54 9.03 7.18 -16.55
N LEU A 55 8.95 7.96 -15.48
CA LEU A 55 8.41 9.31 -15.48
C LEU A 55 9.42 10.31 -14.88
N PRO A 56 9.46 11.55 -15.39
CA PRO A 56 10.05 12.66 -14.64
C PRO A 56 9.47 12.74 -13.23
N THR A 57 10.27 13.26 -12.30
CA THR A 57 9.79 13.50 -10.93
C THR A 57 8.74 14.61 -10.96
N GLY A 58 7.59 14.36 -10.34
CA GLY A 58 6.43 15.23 -10.37
C GLY A 58 5.22 14.50 -9.77
N GLN A 59 4.12 15.23 -9.57
CA GLN A 59 2.86 14.59 -9.21
C GLN A 59 2.25 13.92 -10.44
N HIS A 60 1.71 12.72 -10.23
CA HIS A 60 1.09 11.92 -11.28
C HIS A 60 -0.28 11.44 -10.81
N THR A 61 -1.26 11.53 -11.71
CA THR A 61 -2.59 10.94 -11.52
C THR A 61 -2.75 9.78 -12.48
N LEU A 62 -3.20 8.65 -11.94
CA LEU A 62 -3.40 7.40 -12.63
C LEU A 62 -4.91 7.22 -12.79
N SER A 63 -5.37 7.21 -14.03
CA SER A 63 -6.72 6.80 -14.38
C SER A 63 -6.71 5.31 -14.70
N VAL A 64 -7.50 4.57 -13.94
CA VAL A 64 -7.72 3.14 -14.14
C VAL A 64 -9.06 2.97 -14.84
N ASP A 65 -9.06 2.32 -16.00
CA ASP A 65 -10.26 2.13 -16.82
C ASP A 65 -10.56 0.65 -17.07
N GLY A 66 -11.69 0.20 -16.55
CA GLY A 66 -12.23 -1.14 -16.74
C GLY A 66 -13.13 -1.29 -17.96
N ALA A 67 -13.31 -0.27 -18.82
CA ALA A 67 -14.22 -0.31 -19.96
C ALA A 67 -13.88 -1.39 -21.00
N SER A 68 -12.61 -1.75 -21.14
CA SER A 68 -12.16 -2.82 -22.03
C SER A 68 -12.24 -4.22 -21.40
N LEU A 69 -12.54 -4.32 -20.10
CA LEU A 69 -12.61 -5.60 -19.41
C LEU A 69 -13.91 -6.33 -19.79
N THR A 70 -13.79 -7.64 -19.97
CA THR A 70 -14.96 -8.53 -20.19
C THR A 70 -15.33 -9.33 -18.94
N GLN A 71 -14.42 -9.39 -17.97
CA GLN A 71 -14.57 -10.03 -16.67
C GLN A 71 -13.86 -9.16 -15.62
N ALA A 72 -14.24 -9.31 -14.35
CA ALA A 72 -13.54 -8.62 -13.28
C ALA A 72 -12.08 -9.09 -13.19
N THR A 73 -11.18 -8.16 -12.88
CA THR A 73 -9.75 -8.43 -12.66
C THR A 73 -9.30 -7.72 -11.39
N THR A 74 -8.07 -8.01 -10.97
CA THR A 74 -7.42 -7.32 -9.86
C THR A 74 -6.26 -6.50 -10.40
N LEU A 75 -6.15 -5.26 -9.95
CA LEU A 75 -5.08 -4.34 -10.31
C LEU A 75 -4.20 -4.05 -9.09
N ASP A 76 -2.89 -4.14 -9.30
CA ASP A 76 -1.89 -3.57 -8.39
C ASP A 76 -1.17 -2.43 -9.10
N VAL A 77 -0.95 -1.34 -8.39
CA VAL A 77 -0.13 -0.22 -8.84
C VAL A 77 0.85 0.16 -7.75
N ALA A 78 2.13 0.28 -8.11
CA ALA A 78 3.18 0.75 -7.23
C ALA A 78 3.98 1.87 -7.89
N GLN A 79 4.37 2.87 -7.10
CA GLN A 79 5.31 3.92 -7.49
C GLN A 79 6.59 3.79 -6.66
N PHE A 80 7.71 3.86 -7.36
CA PHE A 80 9.05 3.82 -6.78
C PHE A 80 9.80 5.09 -7.14
N GLY A 81 10.44 5.70 -6.15
CA GLY A 81 11.33 6.84 -6.35
C GLY A 81 12.50 6.82 -5.37
N PRO A 82 13.38 7.82 -5.42
CA PRO A 82 14.48 7.93 -4.47
C PRO A 82 13.95 8.01 -3.03
N GLY A 83 14.19 6.94 -2.27
CA GLY A 83 13.90 6.87 -0.85
C GLY A 83 12.45 6.58 -0.46
N TYR A 84 11.61 6.15 -1.39
CA TYR A 84 10.24 5.75 -1.09
C TYR A 84 9.71 4.66 -2.01
N ALA A 85 8.71 3.94 -1.52
CA ALA A 85 7.81 3.13 -2.33
C ALA A 85 6.39 3.26 -1.78
N VAL A 86 5.43 3.39 -2.69
CA VAL A 86 4.01 3.51 -2.37
C VAL A 86 3.21 2.61 -3.29
N SER A 87 2.17 1.93 -2.79
CA SER A 87 1.36 1.03 -3.60
C SER A 87 -0.10 0.97 -3.17
N VAL A 88 -0.97 0.78 -4.16
CA VAL A 88 -2.35 0.30 -4.01
C VAL A 88 -2.39 -1.09 -4.63
N ALA A 89 -2.80 -2.09 -3.88
CA ALA A 89 -2.85 -3.48 -4.31
C ALA A 89 -4.22 -4.08 -4.04
N ASP A 90 -4.50 -5.20 -4.71
CA ASP A 90 -5.75 -5.93 -4.62
C ASP A 90 -6.99 -5.09 -5.02
N LEU A 91 -6.80 -4.11 -5.92
CA LEU A 91 -7.90 -3.27 -6.40
C LEU A 91 -8.77 -4.07 -7.38
N ALA A 92 -9.85 -4.66 -6.89
CA ALA A 92 -10.82 -5.36 -7.73
C ALA A 92 -11.51 -4.37 -8.70
N LEU A 93 -11.37 -4.59 -10.01
CA LEU A 93 -11.93 -3.75 -11.06
C LEU A 93 -12.92 -4.54 -11.92
N ALA A 94 -14.19 -4.12 -11.90
CA ALA A 94 -15.24 -4.71 -12.73
C ALA A 94 -15.29 -4.08 -14.12
N PRO A 95 -15.86 -4.78 -15.13
CA PRO A 95 -16.16 -4.18 -16.43
C PRO A 95 -16.93 -2.86 -16.31
N GLY A 96 -16.38 -1.81 -16.90
CA GLY A 96 -16.95 -0.45 -16.89
C GLY A 96 -16.73 0.36 -15.60
N ALA A 97 -16.05 -0.18 -14.58
CA ALA A 97 -15.61 0.61 -13.44
C ALA A 97 -14.42 1.51 -13.83
N SER A 98 -14.28 2.66 -13.17
CA SER A 98 -13.13 3.55 -13.38
C SER A 98 -12.78 4.27 -12.10
N ASP A 99 -11.51 4.20 -11.72
CA ASP A 99 -11.01 4.83 -10.51
C ASP A 99 -9.92 5.85 -10.87
N GLN A 100 -9.72 6.84 -10.00
CA GLN A 100 -8.55 7.71 -10.07
C GLN A 100 -7.68 7.51 -8.85
N ILE A 101 -6.38 7.29 -9.07
CA ILE A 101 -5.37 7.18 -8.03
C ILE A 101 -4.38 8.32 -8.23
N SER A 102 -4.24 9.21 -7.25
CA SER A 102 -3.19 10.22 -7.24
C SER A 102 -2.09 9.79 -6.27
N LEU A 103 -0.85 9.82 -6.75
CA LEU A 103 0.33 9.46 -5.98
C LEU A 103 1.20 10.70 -5.81
N ALA A 104 1.59 11.00 -4.56
CA ALA A 104 2.47 12.12 -4.28
C ALA A 104 3.84 11.92 -4.94
N ALA A 105 4.45 13.00 -5.41
CA ALA A 105 5.73 12.97 -6.13
C ALA A 105 6.89 12.39 -5.30
N ASP A 106 6.80 12.54 -3.98
CA ASP A 106 7.75 12.08 -2.97
C ASP A 106 7.29 10.77 -2.28
N GLY A 107 6.21 10.15 -2.77
CA GLY A 107 5.65 8.93 -2.19
C GLY A 107 4.99 9.12 -0.83
N SER A 108 4.84 10.35 -0.35
CA SER A 108 4.27 10.64 0.97
C SER A 108 2.77 10.41 1.05
N GLY A 109 2.07 10.18 -0.07
CA GLY A 109 0.63 9.99 -0.02
C GLY A 109 -0.02 9.36 -1.25
N ILE A 110 -1.21 8.85 -1.01
CA ILE A 110 -2.15 8.25 -1.96
C ILE A 110 -3.50 8.91 -1.75
N VAL A 111 -4.17 9.23 -2.85
CA VAL A 111 -5.61 9.54 -2.87
C VAL A 111 -6.26 8.62 -3.89
N LEU A 112 -7.30 7.90 -3.49
CA LEU A 112 -8.10 7.05 -4.37
C LEU A 112 -9.54 7.58 -4.38
N ASP A 113 -10.00 7.97 -5.55
CA ASP A 113 -11.41 8.20 -5.83
C ASP A 113 -12.00 6.94 -6.47
N SER A 114 -12.88 6.24 -5.75
CA SER A 114 -13.40 4.95 -6.20
C SER A 114 -14.79 5.04 -6.81
N SER A 115 -15.01 4.44 -7.98
CA SER A 115 -16.36 4.35 -8.58
C SER A 115 -17.20 3.18 -8.08
N ALA A 116 -16.68 2.33 -7.20
CA ALA A 116 -17.38 1.14 -6.73
C ALA A 116 -16.88 0.69 -5.37
N ALA A 117 -17.80 0.17 -4.55
CA ALA A 117 -17.47 -0.34 -3.23
C ALA A 117 -16.61 -1.61 -3.32
N ARG A 118 -15.49 -1.64 -2.59
CA ARG A 118 -14.54 -2.76 -2.58
C ARG A 118 -13.57 -2.66 -1.41
N SER A 119 -12.79 -3.72 -1.21
CA SER A 119 -11.67 -3.76 -0.28
C SER A 119 -10.35 -3.74 -1.05
N LEU A 120 -9.30 -3.14 -0.48
CA LEU A 120 -7.98 -3.04 -1.10
C LEU A 120 -6.86 -2.95 -0.06
N ASN A 121 -5.62 -3.02 -0.52
CA ASN A 121 -4.43 -2.87 0.28
C ASN A 121 -3.69 -1.59 -0.09
N VAL A 122 -3.18 -0.87 0.91
CA VAL A 122 -2.33 0.32 0.73
C VAL A 122 -1.02 0.09 1.45
N ALA A 123 0.10 0.43 0.82
CA ALA A 123 1.38 0.48 1.50
C ALA A 123 2.13 1.78 1.21
N LEU A 124 2.75 2.35 2.24
CA LEU A 124 3.63 3.51 2.16
C LEU A 124 4.92 3.20 2.91
N SER A 125 6.05 3.47 2.28
CA SER A 125 7.37 3.35 2.89
C SER A 125 8.23 4.56 2.59
N ASN A 126 9.04 4.95 3.57
CA ASN A 126 10.14 5.89 3.38
C ASN A 126 11.44 5.29 3.93
N ASP A 127 12.55 5.53 3.25
CA ASP A 127 13.86 5.00 3.62
C ASP A 127 14.49 5.72 4.83
N GLY A 128 14.12 6.97 5.07
CA GLY A 128 14.59 7.79 6.19
C GLY A 128 14.33 7.17 7.56
N SER A 129 13.19 6.48 7.75
CA SER A 129 12.90 5.71 8.97
C SER A 129 13.08 4.20 8.81
N GLY A 130 13.30 3.70 7.58
CA GLY A 130 13.31 2.27 7.29
C GLY A 130 11.96 1.60 7.57
N GLU A 131 10.87 2.38 7.56
CA GLU A 131 9.54 1.91 7.90
C GLU A 131 8.68 1.72 6.66
N GLN A 132 7.86 0.68 6.73
CA GLN A 132 6.78 0.42 5.80
C GLN A 132 5.51 0.17 6.58
N PHE A 133 4.51 1.02 6.34
CA PHE A 133 3.13 0.80 6.78
C PHE A 133 2.38 0.09 5.66
N THR A 134 1.66 -0.97 6.01
CA THR A 134 0.73 -1.66 5.13
C THR A 134 -0.63 -1.74 5.82
N LEU A 135 -1.64 -1.16 5.18
CA LEU A 135 -3.04 -1.24 5.56
C LEU A 135 -3.69 -2.28 4.66
N SER A 136 -4.23 -3.34 5.26
CA SER A 136 -4.81 -4.46 4.52
C SER A 136 -6.30 -4.56 4.74
N GLY A 137 -7.04 -4.81 3.66
CA GLY A 137 -8.50 -4.94 3.69
C GLY A 137 -9.22 -3.62 3.96
N LEU A 138 -8.68 -2.50 3.49
CA LEU A 138 -9.36 -1.21 3.58
C LEU A 138 -10.59 -1.21 2.68
N ASP A 139 -11.76 -1.09 3.30
CA ASP A 139 -13.01 -0.92 2.59
C ASP A 139 -13.20 0.53 2.16
N VAL A 140 -13.43 0.74 0.87
CA VAL A 140 -13.81 2.02 0.26
C VAL A 140 -15.21 1.90 -0.33
N ALA A 141 -16.06 2.91 -0.12
CA ALA A 141 -17.40 2.95 -0.66
C ALA A 141 -17.43 3.48 -2.11
N SER A 142 -18.54 3.23 -2.82
CA SER A 142 -18.74 3.76 -4.17
C SER A 142 -18.93 5.28 -4.14
N GLY A 143 -18.18 5.99 -4.97
CA GLY A 143 -18.19 7.45 -5.06
C GLY A 143 -17.45 8.15 -3.91
N ASP A 144 -16.69 7.40 -3.12
CA ASP A 144 -15.98 7.91 -1.96
C ASP A 144 -14.47 8.05 -2.23
N THR A 145 -13.83 8.89 -1.41
CA THR A 145 -12.41 9.15 -1.48
C THR A 145 -11.71 8.55 -0.28
N LEU A 146 -10.69 7.73 -0.51
CA LEU A 146 -9.76 7.23 0.49
C LEU A 146 -8.45 8.03 0.36
N SER A 147 -7.92 8.52 1.48
CA SER A 147 -6.59 9.14 1.49
C SER A 147 -5.70 8.52 2.55
N ALA A 148 -4.45 8.29 2.19
CA ALA A 148 -3.42 7.80 3.11
C ALA A 148 -2.13 8.59 2.88
N SER A 149 -1.51 9.08 3.94
CA SER A 149 -0.24 9.81 3.85
C SER A 149 0.70 9.50 4.99
N LEU A 150 2.00 9.50 4.75
CA LEU A 150 3.05 9.26 5.72
C LEU A 150 3.94 10.48 5.84
N ALA A 151 3.94 11.09 7.03
CA ALA A 151 4.83 12.20 7.37
C ALA A 151 5.33 12.05 8.80
N ASN A 152 6.63 12.29 9.03
CA ASN A 152 7.23 12.28 10.37
C ASN A 152 6.84 11.05 11.23
N ASN A 153 6.96 9.84 10.67
CA ASN A 153 6.61 8.58 11.34
C ASN A 153 5.13 8.44 11.75
N THR A 154 4.27 9.31 11.22
CA THR A 154 2.82 9.27 11.43
C THR A 154 2.13 8.93 10.12
N LEU A 155 1.43 7.80 10.10
CA LEU A 155 0.51 7.47 9.01
C LEU A 155 -0.84 8.15 9.30
N THR A 156 -1.28 8.99 8.38
CA THR A 156 -2.63 9.58 8.38
C THR A 156 -3.48 8.80 7.39
N LEU A 157 -4.67 8.38 7.81
CA LEU A 157 -5.67 7.69 7.01
C LEU A 157 -6.99 8.45 7.15
N SER A 158 -7.63 8.81 6.05
CA SER A 158 -8.99 9.34 6.08
C SER A 158 -9.88 8.70 5.03
N GLN A 159 -11.15 8.60 5.37
CA GLN A 159 -12.21 8.14 4.48
C GLN A 159 -13.22 9.26 4.27
N GLY A 160 -13.91 9.24 3.13
CA GLY A 160 -15.00 10.16 2.88
C GLY A 160 -16.28 9.75 3.63
N THR A 161 -17.39 10.35 3.21
CA THR A 161 -18.65 10.34 3.96
C THR A 161 -19.40 9.01 3.92
N ALA A 162 -19.02 8.10 3.01
CA ALA A 162 -19.64 6.78 2.87
C ALA A 162 -18.71 5.64 3.31
N GLY A 163 -17.41 5.90 3.46
CA GLY A 163 -16.39 4.92 3.79
C GLY A 163 -16.31 4.66 5.28
N ALA A 164 -16.83 3.52 5.70
CA ALA A 164 -16.61 2.98 7.03
C ALA A 164 -16.24 1.50 6.90
N GLY A 165 -15.42 0.99 7.81
CA GLY A 165 -15.00 -0.41 7.74
C GLY A 165 -13.96 -0.78 8.77
N THR A 166 -13.34 -1.92 8.53
CA THR A 166 -12.25 -2.44 9.36
C THR A 166 -11.05 -2.74 8.47
N TYR A 167 -9.84 -2.57 8.99
CA TYR A 167 -8.61 -2.94 8.30
C TYR A 167 -7.59 -3.52 9.27
N SER A 168 -6.58 -4.21 8.73
CA SER A 168 -5.41 -4.64 9.48
C SER A 168 -4.24 -3.71 9.23
N LEU A 169 -3.54 -3.32 10.29
CA LEU A 169 -2.30 -2.57 10.25
C LEU A 169 -1.11 -3.52 10.39
N ASN A 170 -0.17 -3.43 9.45
CA ASN A 170 1.15 -4.02 9.55
C ASN A 170 2.20 -2.92 9.43
N LEU A 171 3.12 -2.86 10.39
CA LEU A 171 4.29 -1.98 10.32
C LEU A 171 5.55 -2.84 10.37
N THR A 172 6.40 -2.67 9.36
CA THR A 172 7.74 -3.25 9.33
C THR A 172 8.76 -2.14 9.49
N ARG A 173 9.73 -2.30 10.38
CA ARG A 173 10.85 -1.36 10.57
C ARG A 173 12.18 -2.10 10.44
N ALA A 174 12.98 -1.71 9.47
CA ALA A 174 14.35 -2.17 9.30
C ALA A 174 15.31 -1.27 10.10
N GLY A 175 16.13 -1.87 10.97
CA GLY A 175 17.14 -1.15 11.74
C GLY A 175 18.46 -1.92 11.84
N ALA A 176 19.43 -1.36 12.55
CA ALA A 176 20.76 -1.93 12.69
C ALA A 176 20.78 -3.36 13.29
N ASN A 177 19.76 -3.71 14.09
CA ASN A 177 19.65 -5.00 14.77
C ASN A 177 18.74 -6.01 14.04
N GLY A 178 18.30 -5.70 12.82
CA GLY A 178 17.39 -6.53 12.03
C GLY A 178 16.02 -5.86 11.82
N ILE A 179 15.02 -6.70 11.54
CA ILE A 179 13.66 -6.27 11.19
C ILE A 179 12.75 -6.43 12.41
N SER A 180 11.98 -5.40 12.72
CA SER A 180 10.90 -5.44 13.70
C SER A 180 9.55 -5.41 13.00
N TRP A 181 8.57 -6.11 13.57
CA TRP A 181 7.22 -6.18 13.03
C TRP A 181 6.20 -5.79 14.09
N PHE A 182 5.18 -5.07 13.67
CA PHE A 182 3.99 -4.76 14.44
C PHE A 182 2.76 -5.16 13.61
N VAL A 183 1.85 -5.90 14.23
CA VAL A 183 0.58 -6.32 13.60
C VAL A 183 -0.56 -5.97 14.54
N TYR A 184 -1.61 -5.39 13.98
CA TYR A 184 -2.87 -5.19 14.67
C TYR A 184 -4.02 -5.39 13.67
N ASN A 185 -4.92 -6.30 13.98
CA ASN A 185 -6.06 -6.62 13.12
C ASN A 185 -7.33 -5.93 13.61
N ASP A 186 -8.30 -5.81 12.70
CA ASP A 186 -9.67 -5.35 12.97
C ASP A 186 -9.74 -3.91 13.54
N LEU A 187 -8.87 -3.01 13.05
CA LEU A 187 -8.99 -1.57 13.33
C LEU A 187 -10.20 -1.00 12.61
N SER A 188 -11.13 -0.44 13.36
CA SER A 188 -12.29 0.24 12.79
C SER A 188 -11.96 1.68 12.40
N ILE A 189 -12.47 2.13 11.25
CA ILE A 189 -12.53 3.55 10.86
C ILE A 189 -13.96 3.90 10.48
N GLY A 190 -14.47 5.02 11.02
CA GLY A 190 -15.79 5.54 10.71
C GLY A 190 -15.80 6.41 9.46
N ALA A 191 -17.01 6.65 8.95
CA ALA A 191 -17.22 7.56 7.84
C ALA A 191 -16.85 8.99 8.23
N SER A 192 -16.12 9.68 7.35
CA SER A 192 -15.56 11.02 7.57
C SER A 192 -14.53 11.10 8.70
N ASP A 193 -14.06 9.99 9.26
CA ASP A 193 -13.02 10.02 10.29
C ASP A 193 -11.64 10.19 9.66
N THR A 194 -10.76 10.86 10.39
CA THR A 194 -9.32 10.85 10.14
C THR A 194 -8.62 10.14 11.30
N GLN A 195 -7.73 9.21 10.98
CA GLN A 195 -6.91 8.48 11.93
C GLN A 195 -5.44 8.83 11.75
N TYR A 196 -4.74 9.00 12.87
CA TYR A 196 -3.30 9.26 12.91
C TYR A 196 -2.63 8.12 13.69
N ILE A 197 -1.69 7.43 13.07
CA ILE A 197 -0.98 6.30 13.65
C ILE A 197 0.50 6.68 13.78
N ASP A 198 0.91 7.00 15.00
CA ASP A 198 2.28 7.42 15.32
C ASP A 198 3.13 6.23 15.80
N SER A 199 4.26 5.99 15.10
CA SER A 199 5.22 4.94 15.43
C SER A 199 6.45 5.42 16.24
N THR A 200 6.56 6.72 16.54
CA THR A 200 7.74 7.32 17.18
C THR A 200 8.07 6.67 18.53
N GLY A 201 7.04 6.39 19.35
CA GLY A 201 7.17 5.79 20.67
C GLY A 201 7.31 4.26 20.68
N TRP A 202 7.23 3.61 19.52
CA TRP A 202 7.11 2.15 19.43
C TRP A 202 8.31 1.42 20.06
N ALA A 203 9.53 1.89 19.79
CA ALA A 203 10.73 1.22 20.26
C ALA A 203 10.88 1.24 21.80
N GLN A 204 10.26 2.22 22.47
CA GLN A 204 10.35 2.41 23.91
C GLN A 204 9.18 1.76 24.65
N THR A 205 7.98 1.84 24.09
CA THR A 205 6.73 1.44 24.75
C THR A 205 6.24 0.05 24.32
N GLY A 206 6.64 -0.40 23.13
CA GLY A 206 6.08 -1.60 22.50
C GLY A 206 4.68 -1.39 21.90
N THR A 207 4.14 -0.17 21.94
CA THR A 207 2.82 0.20 21.41
C THR A 207 2.92 1.24 20.31
N LEU A 208 1.93 1.28 19.42
CA LEU A 208 1.69 2.42 18.52
C LEU A 208 0.57 3.28 19.10
N GLN A 209 0.61 4.59 18.87
CA GLN A 209 -0.48 5.47 19.27
C GLN A 209 -1.41 5.71 18.07
N LEU A 210 -2.70 5.38 18.25
CA LEU A 210 -3.77 5.72 17.32
C LEU A 210 -4.55 6.90 17.89
N GLN A 211 -4.63 7.99 17.13
CA GLN A 211 -5.50 9.13 17.40
C GLN A 211 -6.64 9.14 16.38
N ILE A 212 -7.86 9.39 16.82
CA ILE A 212 -9.06 9.43 15.97
C ILE A 212 -9.67 10.83 16.09
N ASP A 213 -9.79 11.50 14.97
CA ASP A 213 -10.54 12.74 14.75
C ASP A 213 -11.85 12.36 14.05
N GLN A 214 -12.93 12.33 14.83
CA GLN A 214 -14.25 11.94 14.35
C GLN A 214 -14.83 13.06 13.50
N ASN A 215 -15.28 12.73 12.29
CA ASN A 215 -15.74 13.70 11.30
C ASN A 215 -14.66 14.67 10.77
N SER A 216 -13.38 14.47 11.10
CA SER A 216 -12.26 15.26 10.57
C SER A 216 -12.41 16.77 10.82
N ASP A 217 -12.78 17.15 12.05
CA ASP A 217 -13.02 18.55 12.42
C ASP A 217 -11.75 19.29 12.89
N GLY A 218 -10.63 18.58 12.95
CA GLY A 218 -9.33 19.09 13.37
C GLY A 218 -9.07 18.94 14.86
N THR A 219 -9.95 18.26 15.61
CA THR A 219 -9.75 17.94 17.02
C THR A 219 -9.68 16.43 17.24
N ILE A 220 -8.83 15.99 18.17
CA ILE A 220 -8.71 14.56 18.48
C ILE A 220 -9.74 14.19 19.54
N ASP A 221 -10.68 13.31 19.18
CA ASP A 221 -11.73 12.81 20.08
C ASP A 221 -11.26 11.63 20.91
N GLN A 222 -10.44 10.75 20.32
CA GLN A 222 -9.99 9.52 20.96
C GLN A 222 -8.51 9.26 20.73
N THR A 223 -7.84 8.73 21.76
CA THR A 223 -6.49 8.19 21.66
C THR A 223 -6.46 6.78 22.22
N VAL A 224 -5.86 5.85 21.49
CA VAL A 224 -5.77 4.43 21.81
C VAL A 224 -4.34 3.95 21.64
N ASP A 225 -3.83 3.23 22.64
CA ASP A 225 -2.56 2.52 22.51
C ASP A 225 -2.81 1.15 21.88
N LEU A 226 -2.24 0.94 20.70
CA LEU A 226 -2.29 -0.33 19.98
C LEU A 226 -1.17 -1.24 20.50
N VAL A 227 -1.56 -2.43 20.95
CA VAL A 227 -0.61 -3.46 21.42
C VAL A 227 -0.33 -4.43 20.28
N ASN A 228 0.94 -4.73 20.06
CA ASN A 228 1.38 -5.66 19.00
C ASN A 228 0.74 -7.05 19.21
N GLN A 229 0.07 -7.56 18.18
CA GLN A 229 -0.63 -8.85 18.19
C GLN A 229 0.22 -10.01 17.65
N ILE A 230 1.49 -9.78 17.32
CA ILE A 230 2.41 -10.87 17.00
C ILE A 230 2.62 -11.77 18.22
N HIS A 231 2.32 -13.05 18.04
CA HIS A 231 2.62 -14.10 19.01
C HIS A 231 3.80 -14.93 18.52
N TYR A 232 4.91 -14.94 19.25
CA TYR A 232 6.01 -15.86 18.98
C TYR A 232 5.64 -17.26 19.45
N VAL A 233 5.48 -18.19 18.51
CA VAL A 233 5.37 -19.62 18.84
C VAL A 233 6.78 -20.17 19.04
N PHE A 234 7.16 -20.42 20.29
CA PHE A 234 8.40 -21.14 20.60
C PHE A 234 8.13 -22.64 20.52
N LEU A 235 8.68 -23.29 19.49
CA LEU A 235 8.71 -24.75 19.43
C LEU A 235 9.79 -25.25 20.41
N PRO A 236 9.47 -26.13 21.39
CA PRO A 236 10.50 -26.69 22.26
C PRO A 236 11.40 -27.63 21.45
N SER A 237 12.71 -27.37 21.49
CA SER A 237 13.73 -28.24 20.91
C SER A 237 13.85 -29.54 21.72
N ILE A 238 13.16 -30.61 21.34
CA ILE A 238 13.41 -31.95 21.90
C ILE A 238 14.66 -32.52 21.21
N MET A 239 15.85 -32.23 21.73
CA MET A 239 17.05 -32.99 21.39
C MET A 239 17.08 -34.28 22.22
N ASN A 240 16.64 -35.38 21.61
CA ASN A 240 16.77 -36.73 22.18
C ASN A 240 18.19 -37.24 21.94
N ILE A 241 19.16 -36.86 22.79
CA ILE A 241 20.52 -37.41 22.73
C ILE A 241 20.45 -38.81 23.37
N ARG A 242 20.32 -39.84 22.54
CA ARG A 242 20.60 -41.22 22.96
C ARG A 242 22.11 -41.36 23.18
N SER A 243 22.54 -41.36 24.43
CA SER A 243 23.89 -41.78 24.81
C SER A 243 24.04 -43.28 24.55
N GLY A 244 24.61 -43.64 23.40
CA GLY A 244 25.03 -45.01 23.09
C GLY A 244 26.33 -45.32 23.84
N SER A 245 26.23 -45.99 24.98
CA SER A 245 27.37 -46.64 25.63
C SER A 245 27.70 -47.93 24.87
N LEU A 246 28.77 -47.92 24.07
CA LEU A 246 29.36 -49.14 23.53
C LEU A 246 30.24 -49.77 24.62
N ALA A 247 29.78 -50.88 25.17
CA ALA A 247 30.61 -51.77 25.98
C ALA A 247 31.57 -52.54 25.07
N SER A 248 32.89 -52.39 25.29
CA SER A 248 33.89 -53.33 24.79
C SER A 248 33.97 -54.52 25.75
N VAL A 249 33.60 -55.70 25.25
CA VAL A 249 33.87 -57.00 25.89
C VAL A 249 35.30 -57.42 25.55
N GLN A 250 35.92 -58.13 26.50
CA GLN A 250 37.29 -58.67 26.51
C GLN A 250 37.74 -59.38 25.24
#